data_AF-A0A3L9Y279-F1
#
_entry.id   AF-A0A3L9Y279-F1
#
_cell.length_a   1.000
_cell.length_b   1.000
_cell.length_c   1.000
_cell.angle_alpha   90.00
_cell.angle_beta   90.00
_cell.angle_gamma   90.00
#
_symmetry.space_group_name_H-M   'P 1'
#
loop_
_entity.id
_entity.type
_entity.pdbx_description
1 polymer ?
#
loop_
_entity_poly.entity_id
_entity_poly.type
_entity_poly.pdbx_seq_one_letter_code
_entity_poly.pdbx_strand_id
1 'polypeptide(L)'
;MTLLAASFFLLGFAASWVAGRYVGRGAAAIQAGAIGVCGLAALLYGMPHVWADNLIWAIVALLIYGLIGALIFRSGQATRGKAK
;
A
#
# COMPACT_ATOMS: atom_id res chain seq x y z
N MET A 1 -11.76 13.02 -4.61
CA MET A 1 -11.28 11.63 -4.42
C MET A 1 -12.44 10.68 -4.62
N THR A 2 -12.30 9.65 -5.45
CA THR A 2 -13.38 8.68 -5.65
C THR A 2 -13.35 7.61 -4.55
N LEU A 3 -14.52 7.06 -4.21
CA LEU A 3 -14.65 5.94 -3.27
C LEU A 3 -13.83 4.70 -3.71
N LEU A 4 -13.61 4.54 -5.01
CA LEU A 4 -12.78 3.48 -5.59
C LEU A 4 -11.30 3.64 -5.23
N ALA A 5 -10.74 4.84 -5.30
CA ALA A 5 -9.35 5.08 -4.90
C ALA A 5 -9.14 4.74 -3.43
N ALA A 6 -10.05 5.20 -2.57
CA ALA A 6 -9.98 4.96 -1.13
C ALA A 6 -10.04 3.46 -0.79
N SER A 7 -10.93 2.72 -1.44
CA SER A 7 -11.07 1.28 -1.21
C SER A 7 -9.83 0.50 -1.65
N PHE A 8 -9.25 0.80 -2.81
CA PHE A 8 -7.98 0.18 -3.23
C PHE A 8 -6.83 0.52 -2.27
N PHE A 9 -6.69 1.78 -1.86
CA PHE A 9 -5.64 2.15 -0.92
C PHE A 9 -5.78 1.42 0.42
N LEU A 10 -6.99 1.37 0.98
CA LEU A 10 -7.27 0.64 2.21
C LEU A 10 -6.98 -0.86 2.08
N LEU A 11 -7.34 -1.46 0.94
CA LEU A 11 -7.03 -2.86 0.65
C LEU A 11 -5.54 -3.15 0.70
N GLY A 12 -4.70 -2.33 0.06
CA GLY A 12 -3.25 -2.54 0.09
C GLY A 12 -2.63 -2.25 1.47
N PHE A 13 -3.23 -1.36 2.27
CA PHE A 13 -2.82 -1.17 3.68
C PHE A 13 -3.15 -2.37 4.54
N ALA A 14 -4.37 -2.91 4.43
CA ALA A 14 -4.78 -4.12 5.13
C ALA A 14 -3.90 -5.30 4.73
N ALA A 15 -3.64 -5.48 3.43
CA ALA A 15 -2.76 -6.52 2.91
C ALA A 15 -1.33 -6.37 3.45
N SER A 16 -0.80 -5.14 3.53
CA SER A 16 0.53 -4.88 4.11
C SER A 16 0.59 -5.23 5.59
N TRP A 17 -0.45 -4.89 6.36
CA TRP A 17 -0.51 -5.25 7.77
C TRP A 17 -0.53 -6.77 7.98
N VAL A 18 -1.40 -7.46 7.23
CA VAL A 18 -1.51 -8.93 7.26
C VAL A 18 -0.19 -9.58 6.85
N ALA A 19 0.47 -9.09 5.79
CA ALA A 19 1.77 -9.58 5.36
C ALA A 19 2.82 -9.44 6.46
N GLY A 20 2.88 -8.29 7.14
CA GLY A 20 3.80 -8.06 8.25
C GLY A 20 3.56 -8.99 9.45
N ARG A 21 2.29 -9.33 9.71
CA ARG A 21 1.90 -10.15 10.86
C ARG A 21 2.09 -11.65 10.62
N TYR A 22 1.78 -12.15 9.43
CA TYR A 22 1.65 -13.58 9.17
C TYR A 22 2.72 -14.17 8.24
N VAL A 23 3.40 -13.36 7.43
CA VAL A 23 4.37 -13.89 6.45
C VAL A 23 5.78 -13.93 7.02
N GLY A 24 6.39 -15.11 7.05
CA GLY A 24 7.76 -15.36 7.51
C GLY A 24 8.83 -14.84 6.56
N ARG A 25 9.08 -15.61 5.49
CA ARG A 25 10.06 -15.30 4.44
C ARG A 25 9.35 -14.63 3.26
N GLY A 26 9.99 -13.66 2.62
CA GLY A 26 9.44 -12.96 1.45
C GLY A 26 8.34 -11.93 1.77
N ALA A 27 8.09 -11.63 3.05
CA ALA A 27 7.05 -10.69 3.48
C ALA A 27 7.19 -9.30 2.84
N ALA A 28 8.42 -8.81 2.66
CA ALA A 28 8.69 -7.55 1.99
C ALA A 28 8.30 -7.56 0.50
N ALA A 29 8.51 -8.67 -0.20
CA ALA A 29 8.12 -8.80 -1.61
C ALA A 29 6.59 -8.84 -1.75
N ILE A 30 5.89 -9.55 -0.86
CA ILE A 30 4.42 -9.59 -0.84
C ILE A 30 3.84 -8.21 -0.52
N GLN A 31 4.43 -7.50 0.45
CA GLN A 31 4.02 -6.15 0.81
C GLN A 31 4.24 -5.18 -0.36
N ALA A 32 5.42 -5.20 -0.98
CA ALA A 32 5.73 -4.36 -2.13
C ALA A 32 4.78 -4.65 -3.31
N GLY A 33 4.45 -5.93 -3.55
CA GLY A 33 3.46 -6.34 -4.54
C GLY A 33 2.06 -5.81 -4.22
N ALA A 34 1.58 -6.01 -2.99
CA ALA A 34 0.25 -5.58 -2.57
C ALA A 34 0.08 -4.05 -2.63
N ILE A 35 1.04 -3.30 -2.11
CA ILE A 35 1.06 -1.83 -2.18
C ILE A 35 1.22 -1.35 -3.61
N GLY A 36 2.12 -1.94 -4.39
CA GLY A 36 2.35 -1.56 -5.78
C GLY A 36 1.09 -1.73 -6.61
N VAL A 37 0.45 -2.90 -6.54
CA VAL A 37 -0.76 -3.22 -7.32
C VAL A 37 -1.94 -2.38 -6.85
N CYS A 38 -2.18 -2.27 -5.54
CA CYS A 38 -3.30 -1.48 -5.03
C CYS A 38 -3.12 0.02 -5.28
N GLY A 39 -1.89 0.53 -5.15
CA GLY A 39 -1.55 1.92 -5.45
C GLY A 39 -1.75 2.25 -6.93
N LEU A 40 -1.26 1.38 -7.83
CA LEU A 40 -1.48 1.52 -9.28
C LEU A 40 -2.97 1.44 -9.63
N ALA A 41 -3.72 0.50 -9.07
CA ALA A 41 -5.15 0.38 -9.32
C ALA A 41 -5.94 1.60 -8.82
N ALA A 42 -5.61 2.11 -7.63
CA ALA A 42 -6.22 3.33 -7.08
C ALA A 42 -5.95 4.54 -7.98
N LEU A 43 -4.77 4.60 -8.60
CA LEU A 43 -4.37 5.73 -9.41
C LEU A 43 -4.95 5.68 -10.83
N LEU A 44 -4.92 4.51 -11.47
CA LEU A 44 -5.44 4.30 -12.82
C LEU A 44 -6.98 4.35 -12.85
N TYR A 45 -7.65 3.71 -11.89
CA TYR A 45 -9.11 3.57 -11.91
C TYR A 45 -9.82 4.51 -10.92
N GLY A 46 -9.18 4.81 -9.79
CA GLY A 46 -9.77 5.67 -8.77
C GLY A 46 -9.48 7.15 -8.98
N MET A 47 -8.35 7.51 -9.60
CA MET A 47 -7.93 8.91 -9.78
C MET A 47 -7.35 9.16 -11.19
N PRO A 48 -8.08 8.83 -12.27
CA PRO A 48 -7.54 8.88 -13.64
C PRO A 48 -7.05 10.28 -14.04
N HIS A 49 -7.71 11.33 -13.57
CA HIS A 49 -7.29 12.71 -13.84
C HIS A 49 -5.93 13.07 -13.22
N VAL A 50 -5.55 12.44 -12.10
CA VAL A 50 -4.30 12.82 -11.41
C VAL A 50 -3.07 12.40 -12.18
N TRP A 51 -3.05 11.22 -12.81
CA TRP A 51 -1.92 10.86 -13.68
C TRP A 51 -2.00 11.51 -15.06
N ALA A 52 -3.21 11.76 -15.56
CA ALA A 52 -3.42 12.40 -16.87
C ALA A 52 -2.95 13.86 -16.85
N ASP A 53 -3.26 14.60 -15.77
CA ASP A 53 -3.00 16.03 -15.70
C ASP A 53 -1.68 16.35 -14.98
N ASN A 54 -1.24 15.51 -14.03
CA ASN A 54 -0.12 15.84 -13.14
C ASN A 54 0.67 14.60 -12.66
N LEU A 55 1.53 14.06 -13.54
CA LEU A 55 2.35 12.88 -13.25
C LEU A 55 3.19 13.00 -11.96
N ILE A 56 3.74 14.18 -11.67
CA ILE A 56 4.52 14.40 -10.44
C ILE A 56 3.68 14.15 -9.19
N TRP A 57 2.44 14.67 -9.16
CA TRP A 57 1.52 14.47 -8.04
C TRP A 57 1.08 13.01 -7.92
N ALA A 58 0.91 12.30 -9.04
CA ALA A 58 0.66 10.87 -9.04
C ALA A 58 1.81 10.08 -8.38
N ILE A 59 3.06 10.40 -8.73
CA ILE A 59 4.25 9.77 -8.14
C ILE A 59 4.34 10.10 -6.64
N VAL A 60 4.16 11.35 -6.25
CA VAL A 60 4.15 11.76 -4.84
C VAL A 60 3.09 11.00 -4.05
N ALA A 61 1.87 10.85 -4.60
CA ALA A 61 0.81 10.08 -3.97
C ALA A 61 1.21 8.60 -3.77
N LEU A 62 1.81 7.97 -4.77
CA LEU A 62 2.31 6.58 -4.66
C LEU A 62 3.43 6.45 -3.64
N LEU A 63 4.33 7.42 -3.55
CA LEU A 63 5.42 7.44 -2.56
C LEU A 63 4.87 7.54 -1.14
N ILE A 64 3.92 8.46 -0.91
CA ILE A 64 3.25 8.61 0.40
C ILE A 64 2.51 7.32 0.74
N TYR A 65 1.76 6.77 -0.21
CA TYR A 65 1.04 5.52 -0.03
C TYR A 65 1.99 4.37 0.34
N GLY A 66 3.11 4.23 -0.37
CA GLY A 66 4.13 3.22 -0.08
C GLY A 66 4.79 3.41 1.30
N LEU A 67 5.08 4.67 1.67
CA LEU A 67 5.63 4.99 2.98
C LEU A 67 4.70 4.58 4.12
N ILE A 68 3.41 4.92 4.02
CA ILE A 68 2.40 4.53 5.01
C ILE A 68 2.27 3.01 5.06
N GLY A 69 2.24 2.34 3.90
CA GLY A 69 2.23 0.88 3.81
C GLY A 69 3.42 0.23 4.52
N ALA A 70 4.62 0.81 4.40
CA ALA A 70 5.82 0.34 5.08
C ALA A 70 5.77 0.53 6.60
N LEU A 71 5.23 1.65 7.08
CA LEU A 71 5.03 1.87 8.52
C LEU A 71 4.05 0.85 9.12
N ILE A 72 2.94 0.58 8.41
CA ILE A 72 1.93 -0.41 8.80
C ILE A 72 2.51 -1.83 8.78
N PHE A 73 3.30 -2.17 7.76
CA PHE A 73 3.97 -3.47 7.70
C PHE A 73 4.94 -3.67 8.86
N ARG A 74 5.74 -2.63 9.18
CA ARG A 74 6.67 -2.66 10.32
C ARG A 74 5.94 -2.84 11.65
N SER A 75 4.76 -2.22 11.83
CA SER A 75 3.95 -2.41 13.03
C SER A 75 3.38 -3.84 13.14
N GLY A 76 2.97 -4.43 12.01
CA GLY A 76 2.56 -5.83 11.92
C GLY A 76 3.69 -6.79 12.31
N GLN A 77 4.91 -6.55 11.81
CA GLN A 77 6.09 -7.35 12.16
C GLN A 77 6.47 -7.23 13.64
N ALA A 78 6.43 -6.03 14.21
CA ALA A 78 6.71 -5.81 15.63
C ALA A 78 5.74 -6.60 16.53
N THR A 79 4.48 -6.72 16.13
CA THR A 79 3.48 -7.51 16.84
C THR A 79 3.82 -9.01 16.82
N ARG A 80 4.27 -9.54 15.68
CA ARG A 80 4.75 -10.93 15.59
C ARG A 80 6.00 -11.15 16.43
N GLY A 81 6.93 -10.20 16.43
CA GLY A 81 8.15 -10.27 17.22
C GLY A 81 7.92 -10.37 18.72
N LYS A 82 6.84 -9.74 19.23
CA LYS A 82 6.41 -9.85 20.64
C LYS A 82 5.66 -11.15 20.97
N ALA A 83 5.19 -11.88 19.97
CA ALA A 83 4.43 -13.12 20.14
C ALA A 83 5.33 -14.38 20.12
N LYS A 84 6.63 -14.20 19.92
CA LYS A 84 7.67 -15.22 20.11
C LYS A 84 8.39 -14.97 21.42
#